data_AF-A0A914QS67-F1
#
_entry.id   AF-A0A914QS67-F1
#
_cell.length_a   1.000
_cell.length_b   1.000
_cell.length_c   1.000
_cell.angle_alpha   90.00
_cell.angle_beta   90.00
_cell.angle_gamma   90.00
#
_symmetry.space_group_name_H-M   'P 1'
#
loop_
_entity.id
_entity.type
_entity.pdbx_description
1 polymer ?
#
loop_
_entity_poly.entity_id
_entity_poly.type
_entity_poly.pdbx_seq_one_letter_code
_entity_poly.pdbx_strand_id
1 'polypeptide(L)'
;MKEDHGWIPIDILLRCRAVLKLTRNKQIIAAALKDSNLVDVSDDEQKVRRKPEFPLPDNMPQYFQDLKKRTVFIRGFPHCANIEEIMQFLNAFGNVVNVIT
;
A
#
# COMPACT_ATOMS: atom_id res chain seq x y z
N MET A 1 -11.97 20.36 -11.34
CA MET A 1 -12.19 19.60 -10.09
C MET A 1 -11.49 20.36 -8.98
N LYS A 2 -12.09 20.54 -7.80
CA LYS A 2 -11.37 21.13 -6.65
C LYS A 2 -10.28 20.13 -6.26
N GLU A 3 -9.05 20.40 -6.66
CA GLU A 3 -7.89 19.60 -6.28
C GLU A 3 -7.56 19.94 -4.83
N ASP A 4 -8.03 19.11 -3.90
CA ASP A 4 -7.76 19.23 -2.47
C ASP A 4 -6.29 18.83 -2.17
N HIS A 5 -5.34 19.26 -3.02
CA HIS A 5 -3.91 18.99 -2.98
C HIS A 5 -3.53 17.53 -2.69
N GLY A 6 -4.33 16.55 -3.14
CA GLY A 6 -4.11 15.12 -2.92
C GLY A 6 -4.60 14.56 -1.58
N TRP A 7 -5.29 15.37 -0.76
CA TRP A 7 -5.89 14.92 0.49
C TRP A 7 -7.10 14.02 0.26
N ILE A 8 -7.14 12.91 1.00
CA ILE A 8 -8.16 11.87 0.90
C ILE A 8 -8.76 11.66 2.30
N PRO A 9 -10.09 11.77 2.47
CA PRO A 9 -10.75 11.42 3.72
C PRO A 9 -10.47 9.99 4.20
N ILE A 10 -10.22 9.80 5.49
CA ILE A 10 -10.01 8.46 6.10
C ILE A 10 -11.25 7.57 5.92
N ASP A 11 -12.44 8.15 5.79
CA ASP A 11 -13.67 7.43 5.42
C ASP A 11 -13.53 6.59 4.13
N ILE A 12 -12.68 7.02 3.19
CA ILE A 12 -12.41 6.26 1.97
C ILE A 12 -11.59 5.01 2.31
N LEU A 13 -10.59 5.11 3.20
CA LEU A 13 -9.80 3.97 3.65
C LEU A 13 -10.66 2.95 4.39
N LEU A 14 -11.67 3.40 5.14
CA LEU A 14 -12.65 2.53 5.80
C LEU A 14 -13.56 1.78 4.82
N ARG A 15 -13.55 2.08 3.52
CA ARG A 15 -14.22 1.26 2.51
C ARG A 15 -13.32 0.14 1.97
N CYS A 16 -12.02 0.20 2.20
CA CYS A 16 -11.08 -0.83 1.78
C CYS A 16 -11.23 -2.08 2.67
N ARG A 17 -11.53 -3.22 2.04
CA ARG A 17 -11.75 -4.50 2.74
C ARG A 17 -10.57 -4.91 3.63
N ALA A 18 -9.33 -4.68 3.19
CA ALA A 18 -8.13 -5.01 3.96
C ALA A 18 -8.02 -4.20 5.25
N VAL A 19 -8.29 -2.90 5.20
CA VAL A 19 -8.26 -2.02 6.38
C VAL A 19 -9.41 -2.37 7.34
N LEU A 20 -10.59 -2.65 6.79
CA LEU A 20 -11.77 -3.06 7.57
C LEU A 20 -11.59 -4.35 8.37
N LYS A 21 -10.73 -5.28 7.91
CA LYS A 21 -10.37 -6.48 8.67
C LYS A 21 -9.56 -6.14 9.92
N LEU A 22 -8.80 -5.04 9.91
CA LEU A 22 -7.91 -4.64 11.01
C LEU A 22 -8.64 -3.74 12.02
N THR A 23 -9.32 -2.69 11.55
CA THR A 23 -10.02 -1.74 12.43
C THR A 23 -11.12 -0.97 11.69
N ARG A 24 -12.09 -0.47 12.46
CA ARG A 24 -13.16 0.43 11.99
C ARG A 24 -13.07 1.84 12.60
N ASN A 25 -12.11 2.06 13.49
CA ASN A 25 -11.98 3.30 14.24
C ASN A 25 -11.01 4.26 13.52
N LYS A 26 -11.48 5.46 13.18
CA LYS A 26 -10.71 6.47 12.44
C LYS A 26 -9.49 6.96 13.22
N GLN A 27 -9.63 7.14 14.54
CA GLN A 27 -8.58 7.63 15.41
C GLN A 27 -7.41 6.64 15.48
N ILE A 28 -7.70 5.33 15.51
CA ILE A 28 -6.66 4.30 15.46
C ILE A 28 -5.91 4.34 14.12
N ILE A 29 -6.63 4.55 13.01
CA ILE A 29 -6.01 4.66 11.67
C ILE A 29 -5.14 5.91 11.60
N ALA A 30 -5.63 7.07 12.03
CA ALA A 30 -4.88 8.32 12.05
C ALA A 30 -3.62 8.19 12.91
N ALA A 31 -3.74 7.63 14.13
CA ALA A 31 -2.61 7.40 15.01
C ALA A 31 -1.54 6.47 14.39
N ALA A 32 -1.97 5.35 13.79
CA ALA A 32 -1.04 4.42 13.14
C ALA A 32 -0.32 5.02 11.92
N LEU A 33 -0.98 5.96 11.22
CA LEU A 33 -0.41 6.60 10.04
C LEU A 33 0.50 7.80 10.37
N LYS A 34 0.46 8.35 11.59
CA LYS A 34 1.36 9.44 12.00
C LYS A 34 2.83 9.05 11.94
N ASP A 35 3.15 7.80 12.28
CA ASP A 35 4.51 7.26 12.25
C ASP A 35 4.92 6.75 10.85
N SER A 36 4.10 6.99 9.82
CA SER A 36 4.37 6.53 8.46
C SER A 36 5.45 7.36 7.78
N ASN A 37 6.37 6.67 7.10
CA ASN A 37 7.38 7.32 6.27
C ASN A 37 6.85 7.80 4.91
N LEU A 38 5.69 7.32 4.46
CA LEU A 38 5.18 7.58 3.10
C LEU A 38 3.91 8.45 3.08
N VAL A 39 3.15 8.47 4.17
CA VAL A 39 1.83 9.10 4.25
C VAL A 39 1.84 10.16 5.34
N ASP A 40 1.24 11.31 5.06
CA ASP A 40 0.94 12.36 6.02
C ASP A 40 -0.52 12.29 6.47
N VAL A 41 -0.74 12.65 7.73
CA VAL A 41 -2.06 12.84 8.33
C VAL A 41 -2.28 14.34 8.51
N SER A 42 -3.48 14.83 8.18
CA SER A 42 -3.88 16.22 8.40
C SER A 42 -3.97 16.54 9.90
N ASP A 43 -3.76 17.80 10.28
CA ASP A 43 -3.85 18.27 11.67
C ASP A 43 -5.20 17.92 12.34
N ASP A 44 -6.28 17.89 11.57
CA ASP A 44 -7.63 17.52 12.05
C ASP A 44 -7.84 15.99 12.19
N GLU A 45 -6.82 15.20 11.83
CA GLU A 45 -6.83 13.72 11.82
C GLU A 45 -7.94 13.09 10.96
N GLN A 46 -8.55 13.84 10.04
CA GLN A 46 -9.64 13.36 9.18
C GLN A 46 -9.22 12.99 7.76
N LYS A 47 -8.06 13.51 7.32
CA LYS A 47 -7.57 13.34 5.94
C LYS A 47 -6.15 12.80 5.94
N VAL A 48 -5.82 12.06 4.89
CA VAL A 48 -4.49 11.50 4.65
C VAL A 48 -4.04 11.80 3.23
N ARG A 49 -2.73 11.88 3.02
CA ARG A 49 -2.13 12.11 1.70
C ARG A 49 -0.76 11.45 1.62
N ARG A 50 -0.33 11.04 0.42
CA ARG A 50 1.08 10.66 0.20
C ARG A 50 2.01 11.87 0.35
N LYS A 51 3.09 11.73 1.10
CA LYS A 51 4.08 12.79 1.30
C LYS A 51 4.56 13.36 -0.04
N PRO A 52 4.51 14.69 -0.25
CA PRO A 52 4.96 15.33 -1.50
C PRO A 52 6.44 15.05 -1.81
N GLU A 53 7.24 14.78 -0.77
CA GLU A 53 8.66 14.42 -0.85
C GLU A 53 8.92 13.08 -1.54
N PHE A 54 7.91 12.22 -1.64
CA PHE A 54 7.99 10.92 -2.29
C PHE A 54 7.11 10.88 -3.54
N PRO A 55 7.49 11.59 -4.62
CA PRO A 55 6.75 11.58 -5.87
C PRO A 55 6.68 10.17 -6.45
N LEU A 56 5.76 9.98 -7.40
CA LEU A 56 5.74 8.74 -8.18
C LEU A 56 7.03 8.65 -9.01
N PRO A 57 7.62 7.45 -9.14
CA PRO A 57 8.77 7.27 -10.00
C PRO A 57 8.43 7.60 -11.46
N ASP A 58 9.40 8.14 -12.19
CA ASP A 58 9.24 8.46 -13.60
C ASP A 58 8.97 7.21 -14.44
N ASN A 59 7.97 7.29 -15.32
CA ASN A 59 7.57 6.21 -16.24
C ASN A 59 8.55 6.06 -17.42
N MET A 60 9.85 6.09 -17.14
CA MET A 60 10.90 5.88 -18.12
C MET A 60 11.00 4.39 -18.48
N PRO A 61 11.34 4.04 -19.74
CA PRO A 61 11.49 2.64 -20.16
C PRO A 61 12.45 1.83 -19.28
N GLN A 62 13.49 2.47 -18.74
CA GLN A 62 14.48 1.86 -17.86
C GLN A 62 13.88 1.37 -16.52
N TYR A 63 12.92 2.11 -15.96
CA TYR A 63 12.20 1.72 -14.74
C TYR A 63 11.50 0.37 -14.93
N PHE A 64 10.81 0.18 -16.05
CA PHE A 64 10.14 -1.08 -16.37
C PHE A 64 11.12 -2.24 -16.62
N GLN A 65 12.29 -1.97 -17.19
CA GLN A 65 13.31 -3.01 -17.36
C GLN A 65 13.83 -3.49 -16.01
N ASP A 66 14.09 -2.57 -15.08
CA ASP A 66 14.58 -2.92 -13.74
C ASP A 66 13.49 -3.56 -12.87
N LEU A 67 12.22 -3.25 -13.10
CA LEU A 67 11.11 -4.01 -12.53
C LEU A 67 11.10 -5.45 -13.07
N LYS A 68 11.15 -5.64 -14.39
CA LYS A 68 11.14 -6.98 -15.02
C LYS A 68 12.27 -7.87 -14.53
N LYS A 69 13.47 -7.33 -14.31
CA LYS A 69 14.61 -8.08 -13.75
C LYS A 69 14.37 -8.62 -12.33
N ARG A 70 13.48 -7.98 -11.57
CA ARG A 70 13.13 -8.35 -10.18
C ARG A 70 11.79 -9.06 -10.06
N THR A 71 11.03 -9.17 -11.16
CA THR A 71 9.77 -9.89 -11.20
C THR A 71 10.03 -11.36 -11.45
N VAL A 72 9.45 -12.23 -10.61
CA VAL A 72 9.54 -13.68 -10.74
C VAL A 72 8.16 -14.30 -10.92
N PHE A 73 8.08 -15.36 -11.73
CA PHE A 73 6.89 -16.19 -11.86
C PHE A 73 7.04 -17.43 -10.99
N ILE A 74 6.09 -17.67 -10.10
CA ILE A 74 6.12 -18.78 -9.14
C ILE A 74 4.85 -19.61 -9.34
N ARG A 75 5.02 -20.93 -9.48
CA ARG A 75 3.92 -21.89 -9.64
C ARG A 75 4.08 -23.01 -8.60
N GLY A 76 2.97 -23.59 -8.17
CA GLY A 76 2.94 -24.72 -7.23
C GLY A 76 2.15 -24.47 -5.95
N PHE A 77 1.55 -23.29 -5.80
CA PHE A 77 0.63 -23.03 -4.69
C PHE A 77 -0.70 -23.77 -4.88
N PRO A 78 -1.33 -24.25 -3.78
CA PRO A 78 -2.68 -24.79 -3.81
C PRO A 78 -3.69 -23.78 -4.39
N HIS A 79 -4.72 -24.25 -5.09
CA HIS A 79 -5.79 -23.37 -5.61
C HIS A 79 -6.57 -22.63 -4.52
N CYS A 80 -6.56 -23.15 -3.29
CA CYS A 80 -7.18 -22.52 -2.12
C CYS A 80 -6.25 -21.57 -1.35
N ALA A 81 -4.99 -21.46 -1.74
CA ALA A 81 -4.04 -20.60 -1.04
C ALA A 81 -4.45 -19.14 -1.15
N ASN A 82 -4.42 -18.43 -0.01
CA ASN A 82 -4.73 -17.02 0.03
C ASN A 82 -3.47 -16.16 -0.12
N ILE A 83 -3.65 -14.87 -0.41
CA ILE A 83 -2.53 -13.93 -0.60
C ILE A 83 -1.69 -13.79 0.69
N GLU A 84 -2.31 -13.93 1.87
CA GLU A 84 -1.63 -13.80 3.16
C GLU A 84 -0.63 -14.97 3.38
N GLU A 85 -1.04 -16.21 3.09
CA GLU A 85 -0.20 -17.42 3.12
C GLU A 85 0.94 -17.35 2.11
N ILE A 86 0.65 -16.90 0.88
CA ILE A 86 1.68 -16.72 -0.15
C ILE A 86 2.68 -15.66 0.28
N MET A 87 2.24 -14.51 0.80
CA MET A 87 3.14 -13.46 1.30
C MET A 87 3.98 -13.96 2.48
N GLN A 88 3.40 -14.72 3.42
CA GLN A 88 4.12 -15.29 4.54
C GLN A 88 5.24 -16.23 4.07
N PHE A 89 4.98 -17.07 3.07
CA PHE A 89 5.99 -17.93 2.47
C PHE A 89 7.09 -17.12 1.77
N LEU A 90 6.72 -16.13 0.96
CA LEU A 90 7.69 -15.34 0.18
C LEU A 90 8.56 -14.42 1.05
N ASN A 91 8.03 -13.92 2.17
CA ASN A 91 8.77 -13.08 3.11
C ASN A 91 9.99 -13.78 3.73
N ALA A 92 10.05 -15.12 3.70
CA ALA A 92 11.23 -15.88 4.12
C ALA A 92 12.42 -15.71 3.15
N PHE A 93 12.18 -15.30 1.90
CA PHE A 93 13.21 -15.22 0.85
C PHE A 93 13.65 -13.78 0.54
N GLY A 94 12.99 -12.78 1.08
CA GLY A 94 13.35 -11.37 0.90
C GLY A 94 12.16 -10.43 1.05
N ASN A 95 12.42 -9.15 0.81
CA ASN A 95 11.38 -8.13 0.84
C ASN A 95 10.54 -8.17 -0.45
N VAL A 96 9.27 -8.52 -0.32
CA VAL A 96 8.32 -8.64 -1.43
C VAL A 96 7.56 -7.34 -1.58
N VAL A 97 7.71 -6.67 -2.72
CA VAL A 97 7.05 -5.38 -3.00
C VAL A 97 5.60 -5.57 -3.44
N ASN A 98 5.33 -6.58 -4.27
CA ASN A 98 4.00 -6.83 -4.82
C ASN A 98 3.82 -8.30 -5.18
N VAL A 99 2.61 -8.81 -4.97
CA VAL A 99 2.19 -10.16 -5.38
C VAL A 99 0.92 -10.01 -6.23
N ILE A 100 0.93 -10.61 -7.41
CA ILE A 100 -0.21 -10.64 -8.33
C ILE A 100 -0.55 -12.11 -8.56
N THR A 101 -1.73 -12.52 -8.09
CA THR A 101 -2.26 -13.88 -8.22
C THR A 101 -3.36 -13.93 -9.25
#